data_AF-A0A957AIV7-F1
#
_entry.id   AF-A0A957AIV7-F1
#
_cell.length_a   1.000
_cell.length_b   1.000
_cell.length_c   1.000
_cell.angle_alpha   90.00
_cell.angle_beta   90.00
_cell.angle_gamma   90.00
#
_symmetry.space_group_name_H-M   'P 1'
#
loop_
_entity.id
_entity.type
_entity.pdbx_description
1 polymer ?
#
loop_
_entity_poly.entity_id
_entity_poly.type
_entity_poly.pdbx_seq_one_letter_code
_entity_poly.pdbx_strand_id
1 'polypeptide(L)'
;MIDTFARFAGQGANRRQLLRYALGALGGLALARREAAAQDPCNAPFMYCDEMCVYSLTSNEHCGVCDNACGDLVCIEGVCTSCEEIGLTTCEDPIGGGRYCADLTNDLNCGACGNLCTTGPCVDGICTSTVECEPGFTECWGECVALQSDAFHCGTCFIQCAG
;
A
#
# COMPACT_ATOMS: atom_id res chain seq x y z
N MET A 1 -38.31 29.13 4.48
CA MET A 1 -39.66 29.65 4.18
C MET A 1 -40.61 28.95 5.13
N ILE A 2 -41.13 29.50 6.24
CA ILE A 2 -41.83 30.78 6.40
C ILE A 2 -41.73 31.33 7.85
N ASP A 3 -41.06 30.65 8.79
CA ASP A 3 -41.32 30.92 10.23
C ASP A 3 -40.30 31.78 10.99
N THR A 4 -39.22 32.23 10.35
CA THR A 4 -38.19 33.06 11.00
C THR A 4 -38.52 34.56 10.95
N PHE A 5 -39.40 34.99 10.03
CA PHE A 5 -39.81 36.38 9.85
C PHE A 5 -40.85 36.85 10.89
N ALA A 6 -41.66 35.94 11.44
CA ALA A 6 -42.78 36.31 12.32
C ALA A 6 -42.38 36.63 13.77
N ARG A 7 -41.17 36.23 14.23
CA ARG A 7 -40.75 36.43 15.63
C ARG A 7 -40.12 37.78 15.95
N PHE A 8 -39.83 38.62 14.95
CA PHE A 8 -39.18 39.93 15.16
C PHE A 8 -40.11 41.13 15.06
N ALA A 9 -41.39 40.95 14.72
CA ALA A 9 -42.37 42.03 14.68
C ALA A 9 -42.76 42.58 16.08
N GLY A 10 -42.26 41.99 17.17
CA GLY A 10 -42.66 42.32 18.55
C GLY A 10 -41.63 43.05 19.42
N GLN A 11 -40.40 43.31 18.95
CA GLN A 11 -39.37 43.95 19.77
C GLN A 11 -38.70 45.08 18.99
N GLY A 12 -38.92 46.33 19.42
CA GLY A 12 -38.55 47.56 18.74
C GLY A 12 -37.08 47.64 18.31
N ALA A 13 -36.80 47.19 17.08
CA ALA A 13 -35.49 47.29 16.47
C ALA A 13 -35.21 48.74 16.05
N ASN A 14 -34.07 49.29 16.45
CA ASN A 14 -33.71 50.68 16.13
C ASN A 14 -33.08 50.80 14.72
N ARG A 15 -33.00 52.04 14.20
CA ARG A 15 -32.48 52.33 12.84
C ARG A 15 -31.05 51.80 12.61
N ARG A 16 -30.23 51.70 13.66
CA ARG A 16 -28.88 51.11 13.59
C ARG A 16 -28.91 49.59 13.44
N GLN A 17 -29.85 48.91 14.07
CA GLN A 17 -30.06 47.45 13.89
C GLN A 17 -30.60 47.14 12.50
N LEU A 18 -31.57 47.92 12.00
CA LEU A 18 -32.10 47.74 10.65
C LEU A 18 -31.04 47.96 9.55
N LEU A 19 -30.15 48.95 9.72
CA LEU A 19 -29.04 49.18 8.78
C LEU A 19 -28.02 48.04 8.79
N ARG A 20 -27.74 47.40 9.93
CA ARG A 20 -26.88 46.21 10.01
C ARG A 20 -27.50 45.00 9.29
N TYR A 21 -28.82 44.83 9.35
CA TYR A 21 -29.51 43.79 8.58
C TYR A 21 -29.54 44.08 7.08
N ALA A 22 -29.76 45.33 6.67
CA ALA A 22 -29.69 45.71 5.25
C ALA A 22 -28.27 45.54 4.67
N LEU A 23 -27.24 45.82 5.47
CA LEU A 23 -25.83 45.54 5.12
C LEU A 23 -25.52 44.03 5.14
N GLY A 24 -26.12 43.25 6.03
CA GLY A 24 -26.02 41.78 6.03
C GLY A 24 -26.76 41.11 4.86
N ALA A 25 -27.83 41.74 4.36
CA ALA A 25 -28.57 41.32 3.17
C ALA A 25 -27.87 41.70 1.85
N LEU A 26 -26.86 42.59 1.89
CA LEU A 26 -26.06 42.99 0.72
C LEU A 26 -24.58 42.62 0.81
N GLY A 27 -24.09 42.15 1.97
CA GLY A 27 -22.67 41.84 2.22
C GLY A 27 -22.42 40.59 3.06
N GLY A 28 -23.44 39.73 3.24
CA GLY A 28 -23.37 38.48 4.00
C GLY A 28 -23.38 37.23 3.13
N LEU A 29 -23.12 37.34 1.83
CA LEU A 29 -22.55 36.26 1.03
C LEU A 29 -21.08 36.05 1.47
N ALA A 30 -20.87 35.79 2.76
CA ALA A 30 -19.76 34.92 3.11
C ALA A 30 -20.19 33.58 2.54
N LEU A 31 -19.82 33.37 1.27
CA LEU A 31 -19.69 32.05 0.68
C LEU A 31 -18.84 31.29 1.69
N ALA A 32 -19.51 30.60 2.62
CA ALA A 32 -18.97 29.42 3.22
C ALA A 32 -18.77 28.50 2.03
N ARG A 33 -17.65 28.67 1.33
CA ARG A 33 -17.01 27.59 0.62
C ARG A 33 -16.76 26.60 1.74
N ARG A 34 -17.72 25.70 1.94
CA ARG A 34 -17.38 24.35 2.30
C ARG A 34 -16.46 23.93 1.19
N GLU A 35 -15.18 24.22 1.33
CA GLU A 35 -14.15 23.35 0.83
C GLU A 35 -14.45 22.06 1.57
N ALA A 36 -15.34 21.24 1.01
CA ALA A 36 -15.28 19.82 1.26
C ALA A 36 -13.82 19.52 0.97
N ALA A 37 -13.02 19.27 2.02
CA ALA A 37 -11.72 18.67 1.87
C ALA A 37 -11.96 17.57 0.83
N ALA A 38 -11.31 17.68 -0.33
CA ALA A 38 -11.48 16.70 -1.39
C ALA A 38 -11.33 15.35 -0.68
N GLN A 39 -12.44 14.61 -0.58
CA GLN A 39 -12.42 13.31 0.06
C GLN A 39 -11.45 12.54 -0.82
N ASP A 40 -10.26 12.23 -0.30
CA ASP A 40 -9.30 11.40 -0.99
C ASP A 40 -10.09 10.19 -1.50
N PRO A 41 -10.17 9.97 -2.84
CA PRO A 41 -10.93 8.84 -3.37
C PRO A 41 -10.34 7.51 -2.89
N CYS A 42 -9.11 7.55 -2.39
CA CYS A 42 -8.45 6.43 -1.76
C CYS A 42 -8.81 6.37 -0.27
N ASN A 43 -9.24 5.19 0.17
CA ASN A 43 -9.42 4.93 1.59
C ASN A 43 -8.05 4.71 2.22
N ALA A 44 -7.80 5.37 3.35
CA ALA A 44 -6.57 5.16 4.12
C ALA A 44 -6.34 3.65 4.37
N PRO A 45 -5.08 3.18 4.27
CA PRO A 45 -3.85 3.96 4.17
C PRO A 45 -3.38 4.26 2.73
N PHE A 46 -4.24 4.09 1.71
CA PHE A 46 -3.92 4.49 0.34
C PHE A 46 -4.11 6.01 0.18
N MET A 47 -3.28 6.64 -0.65
CA MET A 47 -3.42 8.05 -1.03
C MET A 47 -3.54 8.19 -2.53
N TYR A 48 -4.26 9.21 -2.98
CA TYR A 48 -4.37 9.52 -4.40
C TYR A 48 -3.14 10.29 -4.91
N CYS A 49 -2.17 9.56 -5.46
CA CYS A 49 -0.93 10.08 -6.06
C CYS A 49 -0.90 9.68 -7.55
N ASP A 50 -0.39 10.53 -8.44
CA ASP A 50 -0.29 10.24 -9.89
C ASP A 50 -1.57 9.68 -10.53
N GLU A 51 -2.71 10.27 -10.18
CA GLU A 51 -4.04 9.89 -10.65
C GLU A 51 -4.48 8.45 -10.25
N MET A 52 -3.77 7.80 -9.32
CA MET A 52 -4.03 6.45 -8.85
C MET A 52 -3.94 6.31 -7.32
N CYS A 53 -4.54 5.25 -6.76
CA CYS A 53 -4.39 4.96 -5.34
C CYS A 53 -3.07 4.22 -5.08
N VAL A 54 -2.18 4.88 -4.36
CA VAL A 54 -0.87 4.34 -3.99
C VAL A 54 -0.87 3.95 -2.51
N TYR A 55 -0.33 2.76 -2.23
CA TYR A 55 -0.09 2.33 -0.86
C TYR A 55 1.22 2.95 -0.35
N SER A 56 1.11 4.10 0.30
CA SER A 56 2.28 4.90 0.68
C SER A 56 3.11 4.32 1.81
N LEU A 57 2.63 3.27 2.46
CA LEU A 57 3.41 2.60 3.50
C LEU A 57 4.50 1.69 2.95
N THR A 58 4.48 1.36 1.65
CA THR A 58 5.51 0.53 1.00
C THR A 58 5.91 1.02 -0.39
N SER A 59 5.35 2.13 -0.87
CA SER A 59 5.74 2.71 -2.16
C SER A 59 7.06 3.44 -2.02
N ASN A 60 8.10 2.96 -2.71
CA ASN A 60 9.39 3.64 -2.76
C ASN A 60 9.33 5.01 -3.44
N GLU A 61 8.29 5.30 -4.23
CA GLU A 61 8.11 6.58 -4.94
C GLU A 61 7.16 7.55 -4.20
N HIS A 62 6.31 7.03 -3.30
CA HIS A 62 5.31 7.82 -2.55
C HIS A 62 5.31 7.45 -1.06
N CYS A 63 6.48 7.45 -0.42
CA CYS A 63 6.62 6.92 0.93
C CYS A 63 6.05 7.88 1.97
N GLY A 64 4.98 7.49 2.66
CA GLY A 64 4.29 8.28 3.69
C GLY A 64 3.45 9.45 3.15
N VAL A 65 3.90 10.13 2.10
CA VAL A 65 3.20 11.20 1.36
C VAL A 65 3.45 11.07 -0.15
N CYS A 66 2.60 11.68 -0.98
CA CYS A 66 2.83 11.71 -2.43
C CYS A 66 4.16 12.40 -2.77
N ASP A 67 4.77 11.98 -3.87
CA ASP A 67 6.06 12.45 -4.40
C ASP A 67 7.24 12.43 -3.42
N ASN A 68 7.18 11.59 -2.37
CA ASN A 68 8.29 11.35 -1.46
C ASN A 68 9.03 10.05 -1.81
N ALA A 69 9.89 10.14 -2.83
CA ALA A 69 10.71 9.02 -3.26
C ALA A 69 11.88 8.76 -2.30
N CYS A 70 12.14 7.49 -2.00
CA CYS A 70 13.16 7.08 -1.04
C CYS A 70 14.59 7.07 -1.59
N GLY A 71 14.78 7.33 -2.89
CA GLY A 71 16.08 7.13 -3.53
C GLY A 71 16.56 5.71 -3.26
N ASP A 72 17.82 5.54 -2.85
CA ASP A 72 18.43 4.22 -2.62
C ASP A 72 17.85 3.42 -1.42
N LEU A 73 17.00 4.03 -0.60
CA LEU A 73 16.36 3.38 0.55
C LEU A 73 15.07 2.64 0.15
N VAL A 74 14.48 1.94 1.12
CA VAL A 74 13.20 1.23 0.97
C VAL A 74 12.14 1.91 1.83
N CYS A 75 10.90 2.01 1.33
CA CYS A 75 9.79 2.49 2.11
C CYS A 75 9.27 1.42 3.07
N ILE A 76 9.43 1.66 4.37
CA ILE A 76 9.00 0.76 5.44
C ILE A 76 8.06 1.54 6.35
N GLU A 77 6.79 1.14 6.35
CA GLU A 77 5.73 1.77 7.15
C GLU A 77 5.63 3.29 6.94
N GLY A 78 5.88 3.75 5.70
CA GLY A 78 5.82 5.16 5.33
C GLY A 78 7.07 5.98 5.67
N VAL A 79 8.17 5.32 6.03
CA VAL A 79 9.46 5.94 6.29
C VAL A 79 10.52 5.33 5.37
N CYS A 80 11.34 6.16 4.75
CA CYS A 80 12.49 5.69 3.98
C CYS A 80 13.59 5.20 4.93
N THR A 81 13.91 3.91 4.86
CA THR A 81 14.79 3.23 5.81
C THR A 81 15.78 2.33 5.07
N SER A 82 17.00 2.22 5.60
CA SER A 82 18.00 1.27 5.10
C SER A 82 17.68 -0.12 5.64
N CYS A 83 17.75 -1.14 4.79
CA CYS A 83 17.50 -2.52 5.22
C CYS A 83 18.53 -2.97 6.26
N GLU A 84 19.77 -2.51 6.15
CA GLU A 84 20.86 -2.84 7.06
C GLU A 84 20.58 -2.34 8.49
N GLU A 85 19.92 -1.19 8.65
CA GLU A 85 19.56 -0.63 9.97
C GLU A 85 18.55 -1.51 10.72
N ILE A 86 17.73 -2.28 9.99
CA ILE A 86 16.76 -3.22 10.55
C ILE A 86 17.22 -4.69 10.43
N GLY A 87 18.49 -4.91 10.11
CA GLY A 87 19.10 -6.24 10.06
C GLY A 87 18.65 -7.10 8.87
N LEU A 88 18.16 -6.48 7.81
CA LEU A 88 17.72 -7.14 6.57
C LEU A 88 18.68 -6.84 5.41
N THR A 89 18.52 -7.57 4.31
CA THR A 89 19.28 -7.34 3.07
C THR A 89 18.44 -6.58 2.07
N THR A 90 19.05 -5.57 1.43
CA THR A 90 18.43 -4.87 0.29
C THR A 90 18.41 -5.78 -0.93
N CYS A 91 17.21 -6.05 -1.45
CA CYS A 91 16.96 -6.82 -2.66
C CYS A 91 16.26 -5.98 -3.71
N GLU A 92 16.34 -6.40 -4.98
CA GLU A 92 15.67 -5.75 -6.11
C GLU A 92 14.61 -6.69 -6.69
N ASP A 93 13.39 -6.17 -6.88
CA ASP A 93 12.32 -6.89 -7.57
C ASP A 93 12.66 -6.98 -9.07
N PRO A 94 12.81 -8.19 -9.64
CA PRO A 94 13.15 -8.37 -11.04
C PRO A 94 12.06 -7.91 -12.02
N ILE A 95 10.81 -7.77 -11.57
CA ILE A 95 9.68 -7.34 -12.40
C ILE A 95 9.47 -5.84 -12.24
N GLY A 96 9.30 -5.38 -11.00
CA GLY A 96 8.97 -3.99 -10.69
C GLY A 96 10.16 -3.04 -10.62
N GLY A 97 11.40 -3.56 -10.55
CA GLY A 97 12.63 -2.75 -10.40
C GLY A 97 12.74 -2.03 -9.05
N GLY A 98 11.77 -2.21 -8.15
CA GLY A 98 11.76 -1.62 -6.83
C GLY A 98 12.66 -2.37 -5.86
N ARG A 99 13.32 -1.64 -4.95
CA ARG A 99 14.03 -2.26 -3.83
C ARG A 99 13.08 -2.69 -2.72
N TYR A 100 13.42 -3.77 -2.02
CA TYR A 100 12.72 -4.22 -0.82
C TYR A 100 13.73 -4.82 0.17
N CYS A 101 13.32 -4.89 1.44
CA CYS A 101 14.15 -5.54 2.47
C CYS A 101 13.72 -7.00 2.63
N ALA A 102 14.68 -7.91 2.59
CA ALA A 102 14.45 -9.34 2.73
C ALA A 102 15.25 -9.93 3.91
N ASP A 103 14.62 -10.86 4.62
CA ASP A 103 15.33 -11.75 5.54
C ASP A 103 15.85 -12.95 4.75
N LEU A 104 17.17 -13.04 4.56
CA LEU A 104 17.76 -14.14 3.80
C LEU A 104 17.79 -15.46 4.57
N THR A 105 17.39 -15.50 5.84
CA THR A 105 17.58 -16.66 6.72
C THR A 105 16.36 -17.55 6.83
N ASN A 106 15.16 -17.02 6.59
CA ASN A 106 13.90 -17.73 6.83
C ASN A 106 12.73 -17.34 5.90
N ASP A 107 12.96 -16.49 4.89
CA ASP A 107 11.93 -16.03 3.96
C ASP A 107 12.10 -16.65 2.55
N LEU A 108 11.28 -16.22 1.59
CA LEU A 108 11.33 -16.57 0.16
C LEU A 108 12.58 -16.02 -0.58
N ASN A 109 13.60 -15.59 0.15
CA ASN A 109 14.85 -15.02 -0.32
C ASN A 109 16.05 -15.80 0.27
N CYS A 110 15.96 -17.13 0.29
CA CYS A 110 16.81 -17.97 1.11
C CYS A 110 18.29 -17.92 0.71
N GLY A 111 19.15 -17.36 1.55
CA GLY A 111 20.58 -17.17 1.29
C GLY A 111 20.92 -16.12 0.23
N ALA A 112 19.95 -15.71 -0.60
CA ALA A 112 20.10 -14.69 -1.64
C ALA A 112 18.73 -14.13 -2.06
N CYS A 113 18.72 -12.87 -2.52
CA CYS A 113 17.54 -12.21 -3.06
C CYS A 113 16.88 -13.04 -4.17
N GLY A 114 15.56 -13.22 -4.09
CA GLY A 114 14.75 -13.97 -5.05
C GLY A 114 14.99 -15.48 -5.06
N ASN A 115 15.81 -16.03 -4.14
CA ASN A 115 16.05 -17.46 -4.07
C ASN A 115 14.94 -18.19 -3.30
N LEU A 116 13.91 -18.61 -4.03
CA LEU A 116 12.85 -19.44 -3.49
C LEU A 116 13.31 -20.89 -3.36
N CYS A 117 13.12 -21.49 -2.18
CA CYS A 117 13.40 -22.90 -1.98
C CYS A 117 12.41 -23.79 -2.74
N THR A 118 12.93 -24.73 -3.54
CA THR A 118 12.10 -25.72 -4.22
C THR A 118 11.85 -26.96 -3.37
N THR A 119 12.76 -27.31 -2.47
CA THR A 119 12.68 -28.55 -1.68
C THR A 119 11.82 -28.39 -0.43
N GLY A 120 11.95 -27.29 0.31
CA GLY A 120 11.25 -27.11 1.59
C GLY A 120 11.51 -25.73 2.18
N PRO A 121 11.40 -25.54 3.51
CA PRO A 121 11.55 -24.23 4.12
C PRO A 121 13.00 -23.75 4.07
N CYS A 122 13.15 -22.43 4.12
CA CYS A 122 14.43 -21.78 4.39
C CYS A 122 14.75 -21.87 5.88
N VAL A 123 15.89 -22.45 6.23
CA VAL A 123 16.39 -22.52 7.60
C VAL A 123 17.82 -22.04 7.63
N ASP A 124 18.07 -20.97 8.38
CA ASP A 124 19.40 -20.32 8.50
C ASP A 124 20.03 -19.99 7.14
N GLY A 125 19.20 -19.61 6.16
CA GLY A 125 19.61 -19.25 4.81
C GLY A 125 19.91 -20.41 3.89
N ILE A 126 19.48 -21.62 4.26
CA ILE A 126 19.67 -22.84 3.48
C ILE A 126 18.30 -23.47 3.21
N CYS A 127 18.06 -23.81 1.94
CA CYS A 127 16.90 -24.60 1.57
C CYS A 127 17.03 -26.02 2.11
N THR A 128 16.12 -26.37 3.01
CA THR A 128 16.11 -27.70 3.62
C THR A 128 15.12 -28.60 2.90
N SER A 129 15.53 -29.84 2.65
CA SER A 129 14.61 -30.89 2.21
C SER A 129 13.92 -31.47 3.45
N THR A 130 12.63 -31.72 3.33
CA THR A 130 11.78 -32.26 4.40
C THR A 130 11.26 -33.66 4.08
N VAL A 131 11.33 -34.06 2.81
CA VAL A 131 10.82 -35.32 2.31
C VAL A 131 11.80 -35.95 1.33
N GLU A 132 12.03 -37.25 1.47
CA GLU A 132 12.72 -38.06 0.47
C GLU A 132 11.71 -38.59 -0.56
N CYS A 133 11.91 -38.27 -1.83
CA CYS A 133 11.02 -38.71 -2.90
C CYS A 133 11.49 -40.01 -3.57
N GLU A 134 10.53 -40.84 -3.98
CA GLU A 134 10.81 -42.03 -4.78
C GLU A 134 11.40 -41.65 -6.15
N PRO A 135 12.16 -42.56 -6.80
CA PRO A 135 12.66 -42.32 -8.15
C PRO A 135 11.56 -41.90 -9.14
N GLY A 136 11.78 -40.79 -9.82
CA GLY A 136 10.82 -40.21 -10.78
C GLY A 136 9.94 -39.09 -10.20
N PHE A 137 10.01 -38.83 -8.89
CA PHE A 137 9.38 -37.69 -8.24
C PHE A 137 10.43 -36.64 -7.83
N THR A 138 10.00 -35.39 -7.71
CA THR A 138 10.83 -34.28 -7.23
C THR A 138 10.12 -33.61 -6.06
N GLU A 139 10.88 -33.27 -5.02
CA GLU A 139 10.34 -32.51 -3.89
C GLU A 139 10.06 -31.07 -4.35
N CYS A 140 8.80 -30.66 -4.27
CA CYS A 140 8.33 -29.30 -4.47
C CYS A 140 7.61 -28.84 -3.20
N TRP A 141 8.26 -27.97 -2.41
CA TRP A 141 7.75 -27.42 -1.15
C TRP A 141 7.32 -28.47 -0.11
N GLY A 142 8.13 -29.53 0.06
CA GLY A 142 7.83 -30.61 0.99
C GLY A 142 6.83 -31.66 0.46
N GLU A 143 6.49 -31.61 -0.83
CA GLU A 143 5.65 -32.63 -1.47
C GLU A 143 6.38 -33.28 -2.66
N CYS A 144 6.22 -34.59 -2.82
CA CYS A 144 6.78 -35.31 -3.97
C CYS A 144 5.85 -35.24 -5.17
N VAL A 145 6.26 -34.51 -6.20
CA VAL A 145 5.46 -34.30 -7.42
C VAL A 145 6.12 -34.93 -8.65
N ALA A 146 5.28 -35.41 -9.56
CA ALA A 146 5.74 -35.93 -10.85
C ALA A 146 5.76 -34.79 -11.88
N LEU A 147 6.93 -34.17 -12.09
CA LEU A 147 7.09 -32.96 -12.92
C LEU A 147 6.62 -33.11 -14.39
N GLN A 148 6.49 -34.34 -14.88
CA GLN A 148 6.09 -34.63 -16.26
C GLN A 148 4.58 -34.68 -16.47
N SER A 149 3.81 -34.81 -15.39
CA SER A 149 2.35 -34.99 -15.44
C SER A 149 1.58 -34.02 -14.56
N ASP A 150 2.27 -33.32 -13.66
CA ASP A 150 1.66 -32.34 -12.78
C ASP A 150 1.40 -31.01 -13.51
N ALA A 151 0.16 -30.51 -13.41
CA ALA A 151 -0.29 -29.30 -14.10
C ALA A 151 0.38 -28.01 -13.59
N PHE A 152 0.94 -28.01 -12.38
CA PHE A 152 1.50 -26.85 -11.68
C PHE A 152 3.02 -26.96 -11.44
N HIS A 153 3.65 -28.08 -11.83
CA HIS A 153 5.09 -28.34 -11.66
C HIS A 153 5.75 -28.88 -12.94
N CYS A 154 5.39 -28.33 -14.10
CA CYS A 154 5.86 -28.77 -15.42
C CYS A 154 7.37 -28.58 -15.59
N GLY A 155 8.13 -29.67 -15.61
CA GLY A 155 9.58 -29.68 -15.82
C GLY A 155 10.41 -29.14 -14.64
N THR A 156 9.85 -28.26 -13.82
CA THR A 156 10.42 -27.76 -12.55
C THR A 156 9.30 -27.31 -11.61
N CYS A 157 9.59 -27.21 -10.31
CA CYS A 157 8.61 -26.76 -9.32
C CYS A 157 8.03 -25.39 -9.68
N PHE A 158 6.71 -25.21 -9.44
CA PHE A 158 5.97 -23.96 -9.59
C PHE A 158 5.86 -23.40 -11.01
N ILE A 159 6.15 -24.22 -12.03
CA ILE A 159 5.91 -23.86 -13.43
C ILE A 159 4.64 -24.52 -13.91
N GLN A 160 3.66 -23.74 -14.31
CA GLN A 160 2.42 -24.25 -14.89
C GLN A 160 2.67 -24.78 -16.31
N CYS A 161 2.00 -25.87 -16.69
CA CYS A 161 2.03 -26.37 -18.06
C CYS A 161 1.45 -25.33 -19.05
N ALA A 162 2.15 -25.10 -20.17
CA ALA A 162 1.57 -24.43 -21.33
C ALA A 162 0.66 -25.44 -22.05
N GLY A 163 -0.65 -25.36 -21.80
CA GLY A 163 -1.66 -26.24 -22.42
C GLY A 163 -1.70 -26.17 -23.95
#